data_AF-A0A4R3HZ92-F1
#
_entry.id   AF-A0A4R3HZ92-F1
#
_cell.length_a   1.000
_cell.length_b   1.000
_cell.length_c   1.000
_cell.angle_alpha   90.00
_cell.angle_beta   90.00
_cell.angle_gamma   90.00
#
_symmetry.space_group_name_H-M   'P 1'
#
loop_
_entity.id
_entity.type
_entity.pdbx_description
1 polymer ?
#
loop_
_entity_poly.entity_id
_entity_poly.type
_entity_poly.pdbx_seq_one_letter_code
_entity_poly.pdbx_strand_id
1 'polypeptide(L)'
;MHTIAESKKNHLWRKVVWHTDPDEFPLGPFHYAEVYCCEESNGYAVWYVRRLAKDDQRNAAAVENGDYLLDFFPKTGRDDAIERAVLAANSGTDADEIINALDKLASGGKKV
;
A
#
# COMPACT_ATOMS: atom_id res chain seq x y z
N MET A 1 -5.07 20.84 -4.98
CA MET A 1 -4.70 19.41 -4.83
C MET A 1 -3.28 19.38 -4.29
N HIS A 2 -3.12 19.15 -2.99
CA HIS A 2 -1.80 19.04 -2.37
C HIS A 2 -1.24 17.66 -2.69
N THR A 3 -0.47 17.55 -3.76
CA THR A 3 0.45 16.44 -3.98
C THR A 3 1.45 16.50 -2.85
N ILE A 4 1.26 15.67 -1.82
CA ILE A 4 2.30 15.41 -0.82
C ILE A 4 3.44 14.79 -1.60
N ALA A 5 4.48 15.56 -1.87
CA ALA A 5 5.70 15.08 -2.51
C ALA A 5 6.19 13.84 -1.75
N GLU A 6 6.41 12.74 -2.48
CA GLU A 6 6.87 11.42 -2.02
C GLU A 6 8.11 11.44 -1.07
N SER A 7 8.74 12.61 -0.87
CA SER A 7 10.02 12.77 -0.17
C SER A 7 9.91 13.19 1.32
N LYS A 8 8.73 13.21 1.95
CA LYS A 8 8.62 13.54 3.40
C LYS A 8 7.80 12.56 4.24
N LYS A 9 7.38 11.41 3.72
CA LYS A 9 6.84 10.35 4.57
C LYS A 9 8.02 9.60 5.19
N ASN A 10 8.22 9.74 6.50
CA ASN A 10 9.28 9.05 7.23
C ASN A 10 8.88 7.58 7.36
N HIS A 11 9.12 6.79 6.30
CA HIS A 11 8.78 5.39 6.27
C HIS A 11 9.67 4.63 7.27
N LEU A 12 9.04 4.03 8.27
CA LEU A 12 9.70 3.09 9.17
C LEU A 12 9.94 1.75 8.48
N TRP A 13 9.05 1.38 7.58
CA TRP A 13 9.11 0.17 6.80
C TRP A 13 8.29 0.34 5.51
N ARG A 14 8.72 -0.28 4.41
CA ARG A 14 8.04 -0.26 3.11
C ARG A 14 8.35 -1.54 2.34
N LYS A 15 7.36 -2.06 1.62
CA LYS A 15 7.54 -3.10 0.62
C LYS A 15 6.67 -2.81 -0.60
N VAL A 16 7.29 -2.82 -1.77
CA VAL A 16 6.58 -2.87 -3.05
C VAL A 16 6.14 -4.31 -3.25
N VAL A 17 4.84 -4.53 -3.32
CA VAL A 17 4.22 -5.86 -3.56
C VAL A 17 4.31 -6.19 -5.04
N TRP A 18 4.06 -5.20 -5.88
CA TRP A 18 4.11 -5.33 -7.32
C TRP A 18 4.40 -3.98 -7.97
N HIS A 19 5.12 -3.99 -9.08
CA HIS A 19 5.24 -2.84 -9.97
C HIS A 19 5.30 -3.31 -11.42
N THR A 20 4.93 -2.44 -12.35
CA THR A 20 5.16 -2.68 -13.79
C THR A 20 6.65 -2.78 -14.04
N ASP A 21 7.05 -3.76 -14.84
CA ASP A 21 8.45 -3.93 -15.22
C ASP A 21 8.92 -2.71 -16.05
N PRO A 22 9.92 -1.94 -15.55
CA PRO A 22 10.44 -0.78 -16.26
C PRO A 22 11.17 -1.14 -17.56
N ASP A 23 11.66 -2.37 -17.71
CA ASP A 23 12.33 -2.81 -18.94
C ASP A 23 11.32 -3.12 -20.05
N GLU A 24 10.14 -3.64 -19.68
CA GLU A 24 9.04 -3.87 -20.63
C GLU A 24 8.29 -2.58 -20.99
N PHE A 25 8.19 -1.64 -20.05
CA PHE A 25 7.45 -0.38 -20.22
C PHE A 25 8.27 0.85 -19.79
N PRO A 26 9.38 1.17 -20.49
CA PRO A 26 10.31 2.23 -20.09
C PRO A 26 9.72 3.65 -20.12
N LEU A 27 8.63 3.84 -20.88
CA LEU A 27 7.87 5.10 -20.96
C LEU A 27 6.41 4.94 -20.51
N GLY A 28 6.06 3.76 -19.97
CA GLY A 28 4.69 3.44 -19.58
C GLY A 28 4.29 4.07 -18.25
N PRO A 29 2.99 4.06 -17.90
CA PRO A 29 2.55 4.45 -16.58
C PRO A 29 3.17 3.52 -15.53
N PHE A 30 3.83 4.10 -14.53
CA PHE A 30 4.37 3.36 -13.39
C PHE A 30 3.21 2.88 -12.50
N HIS A 31 2.66 1.71 -12.81
CA HIS A 31 1.68 1.05 -11.96
C HIS A 31 2.39 0.29 -10.86
N TYR A 32 1.84 0.33 -9.66
CA TYR A 32 2.40 -0.34 -8.51
C TYR A 32 1.35 -0.59 -7.42
N ALA A 33 1.68 -1.54 -6.56
CA ALA A 33 1.01 -1.81 -5.31
C ALA A 33 2.07 -1.91 -4.22
N GLU A 34 1.89 -1.19 -3.12
CA GLU A 34 2.85 -1.19 -2.01
C GLU A 34 2.17 -1.06 -0.66
N VAL A 35 2.86 -1.53 0.36
CA VAL A 35 2.49 -1.36 1.75
C VAL A 35 3.62 -0.64 2.46
N TYR A 36 3.30 0.35 3.27
CA TYR A 36 4.28 1.02 4.11
C TYR A 36 3.73 1.36 5.49
N CYS A 37 4.65 1.47 6.45
CA CYS A 37 4.41 2.00 7.78
C CYS A 37 5.17 3.32 7.92
N CYS A 38 4.49 4.38 8.36
CA CYS A 38 5.10 5.67 8.64
C CYS A 38 4.78 6.15 10.06
N GLU A 39 5.66 7.01 10.57
CA GLU A 39 5.39 7.78 11.78
C GLU A 39 4.53 9.01 11.43
N GLU A 40 3.49 9.22 12.20
CA GLU A 40 2.56 10.35 12.13
C GLU A 40 2.58 11.12 13.45
N SER A 41 2.09 12.37 13.48
CA SER A 41 2.14 13.22 14.68
C SER A 41 1.48 12.60 15.93
N ASN A 42 0.55 11.66 15.74
CA ASN A 42 -0.23 11.02 16.80
C ASN A 42 0.05 9.52 16.98
N GLY A 43 0.96 8.92 16.22
CA GLY A 43 1.17 7.47 16.24
C GLY A 43 1.84 6.94 14.99
N TYR A 44 1.50 5.71 14.60
CA TYR A 44 2.04 5.04 13.42
C TYR A 44 0.89 4.58 12.52
N ALA A 45 1.04 4.80 11.21
CA ALA A 45 0.01 4.47 10.24
C ALA A 45 0.52 3.42 9.25
N VAL A 46 -0.29 2.40 9.01
CA VAL A 46 -0.03 1.37 8.00
C VAL A 46 -0.92 1.65 6.80
N TRP A 47 -0.28 1.87 5.66
CA TRP A 47 -0.93 2.25 4.41
C TRP A 47 -0.76 1.17 3.36
N TYR A 48 -1.81 1.01 2.55
CA TYR A 48 -1.78 0.30 1.29
C TYR A 48 -2.01 1.29 0.16
N VAL A 49 -1.06 1.39 -0.76
CA VAL A 49 -1.18 2.25 -1.95
C VAL A 49 -1.27 1.36 -3.17
N ARG A 50 -2.28 1.62 -3.98
CA ARG A 50 -2.47 0.95 -5.26
C ARG A 50 -2.70 1.94 -6.39
N ARG A 51 -2.00 1.70 -7.48
CA ARG A 51 -2.10 2.38 -8.76
C ARG A 51 -1.97 1.30 -9.84
N LEU A 52 -3.04 0.57 -10.12
CA LEU A 52 -3.08 -0.50 -11.12
C LEU A 52 -3.64 0.00 -12.45
N ALA A 53 -3.26 -0.63 -13.57
CA ALA A 53 -3.80 -0.29 -14.88
C ALA A 53 -5.30 -0.59 -14.94
N LYS A 54 -6.06 0.13 -15.77
CA LYS A 54 -7.52 -0.05 -15.88
C LYS A 54 -7.89 -1.45 -16.38
N ASP A 55 -7.04 -2.02 -17.22
CA ASP A 55 -7.14 -3.34 -17.84
C ASP A 55 -6.39 -4.43 -17.09
N ASP A 56 -5.74 -4.10 -15.97
CA ASP A 56 -5.05 -5.08 -15.14
C ASP A 56 -6.07 -5.99 -14.43
N GLN A 57 -5.86 -7.31 -14.48
CA GLN A 57 -6.75 -8.29 -13.85
C GLN A 57 -6.87 -8.10 -12.33
N ARG A 58 -5.81 -7.62 -11.67
CA ARG A 58 -5.84 -7.26 -10.24
C ARG A 58 -6.70 -6.03 -9.96
N ASN A 59 -6.95 -5.20 -10.98
CA ASN A 59 -7.86 -4.06 -10.88
C ASN A 59 -9.34 -4.45 -11.11
N ALA A 60 -9.64 -5.74 -11.28
CA ALA A 60 -11.01 -6.24 -11.43
C ALA A 60 -11.81 -6.22 -10.11
N ALA A 61 -11.12 -6.11 -8.96
CA ALA A 61 -11.78 -5.91 -7.68
C ALA A 61 -12.45 -4.52 -7.62
N ALA A 62 -13.60 -4.41 -6.94
CA ALA A 62 -14.35 -3.16 -6.78
C ALA A 62 -13.63 -2.06 -5.95
N VAL A 63 -12.34 -2.25 -5.65
CA VAL A 63 -11.51 -1.31 -4.91
C VAL A 63 -10.80 -0.41 -5.91
N GLU A 64 -11.01 0.88 -5.79
CA GLU A 64 -10.43 1.86 -6.72
C GLU A 64 -8.93 2.06 -6.48
N ASN A 65 -8.23 2.67 -7.44
CA ASN A 65 -6.88 3.15 -7.17
C ASN A 65 -6.92 4.27 -6.11
N GLY A 66 -6.01 4.21 -5.14
CA GLY A 66 -6.01 5.12 -3.99
C GLY A 66 -5.01 4.72 -2.92
N ASP A 67 -4.96 5.55 -1.87
CA ASP A 67 -4.19 5.32 -0.66
C ASP A 67 -5.18 4.93 0.44
N TYR A 68 -4.98 3.75 1.01
CA TYR A 68 -5.89 3.15 1.97
C TYR A 68 -5.20 3.02 3.31
N LEU A 69 -5.77 3.64 4.34
CA LEU A 69 -5.32 3.44 5.71
C LEU A 69 -5.82 2.07 6.17
N LEU A 70 -4.90 1.12 6.35
CA LEU A 70 -5.23 -0.21 6.82
C LEU A 70 -5.46 -0.20 8.33
N ASP A 71 -4.50 0.35 9.08
CA ASP A 71 -4.51 0.39 10.53
C ASP A 71 -3.74 1.60 11.07
N PHE A 72 -4.10 2.02 12.28
CA PHE A 72 -3.41 3.09 13.02
C PHE A 72 -3.09 2.63 14.44
N PHE A 73 -1.85 2.87 14.86
CA PHE A 73 -1.30 2.44 16.14
C PHE A 73 -0.91 3.66 16.98
N PRO A 74 -1.05 3.59 18.32
CA PRO A 74 -0.60 4.67 19.19
C PRO A 74 0.92 4.82 19.16
N LYS A 75 1.45 5.94 19.68
CA LYS A 75 2.90 6.23 19.73
C LYS A 75 3.75 5.17 20.44
N THR A 76 3.15 4.33 21.28
CA THR A 76 3.84 3.23 21.96
C THR A 76 3.83 1.92 21.17
N GLY A 77 3.03 1.81 20.12
CA GLY A 77 2.81 0.59 19.32
C GLY A 77 3.64 0.54 18.04
N ARG A 78 4.89 1.00 18.07
CA ARG A 78 5.76 1.07 16.89
C ARG A 78 5.98 -0.30 16.27
N ASP A 79 6.34 -1.27 17.08
CA ASP A 79 6.71 -2.61 16.61
C ASP A 79 5.48 -3.35 16.09
N ASP A 80 4.32 -3.21 16.75
CA ASP A 80 3.03 -3.74 16.30
C ASP A 80 2.64 -3.17 14.92
N ALA A 81 2.87 -1.88 14.69
CA ALA A 81 2.59 -1.24 13.40
C ALA A 81 3.49 -1.80 12.27
N ILE A 82 4.77 -2.01 12.58
CA ILE A 82 5.72 -2.60 11.63
C ILE A 82 5.35 -4.07 11.35
N GLU A 83 5.07 -4.85 12.39
CA GLU A 83 4.63 -6.24 12.26
C GLU A 83 3.37 -6.33 11.40
N ARG A 84 2.38 -5.47 11.66
CA ARG A 84 1.16 -5.41 10.87
C ARG A 84 1.44 -5.13 9.39
N ALA A 85 2.31 -4.17 9.09
CA ALA A 85 2.70 -3.85 7.72
C ALA A 85 3.41 -5.02 7.03
N VAL A 86 4.33 -5.69 7.75
CA VAL A 86 5.04 -6.87 7.25
C VAL A 86 4.07 -8.01 6.97
N LEU A 87 3.16 -8.32 7.89
CA LEU A 87 2.18 -9.40 7.72
C LEU A 87 1.23 -9.10 6.55
N ALA A 88 0.75 -7.86 6.41
CA ALA A 88 -0.12 -7.47 5.32
C ALA A 88 0.56 -7.59 3.95
N ALA A 89 1.84 -7.22 3.84
CA ALA A 89 2.59 -7.28 2.58
C ALA A 89 3.15 -8.68 2.24
N ASN A 90 2.96 -9.66 3.12
CA ASN A 90 3.42 -11.05 2.96
C ASN A 90 2.27 -12.05 3.21
N SER A 91 1.02 -11.64 3.05
CA SER A 91 -0.15 -12.46 3.34
C SER A 91 -0.45 -13.55 2.30
N GLY A 92 0.34 -13.63 1.23
CA GLY A 92 0.13 -14.53 0.08
C GLY A 92 1.45 -14.95 -0.56
N THR A 93 1.35 -15.90 -1.48
CA THR A 93 2.52 -16.49 -2.16
C THR A 93 2.93 -15.74 -3.42
N ASP A 94 1.99 -15.04 -4.04
CA ASP A 94 2.21 -14.17 -5.20
C ASP A 94 1.58 -12.78 -5.00
N ALA A 95 1.89 -11.88 -5.94
CA ALA A 95 1.42 -10.50 -5.89
C ALA A 95 -0.11 -10.37 -5.98
N ASP A 96 -0.77 -11.25 -6.72
CA ASP A 96 -2.21 -11.17 -6.98
C ASP A 96 -2.98 -11.59 -5.72
N GLU A 97 -2.53 -12.64 -5.03
CA GLU A 97 -3.05 -13.05 -3.73
C GLU A 97 -2.88 -11.95 -2.67
N ILE A 98 -1.70 -11.33 -2.61
CA ILE A 98 -1.41 -10.25 -1.67
C ILE A 98 -2.31 -9.03 -1.96
N ILE A 99 -2.43 -8.62 -3.22
CA ILE A 99 -3.29 -7.49 -3.62
C ILE A 99 -4.75 -7.78 -3.29
N ASN A 100 -5.25 -8.98 -3.57
CA ASN A 100 -6.63 -9.37 -3.23
C ASN A 100 -6.88 -9.36 -1.71
N ALA A 101 -5.89 -9.75 -0.90
CA ALA A 101 -5.99 -9.68 0.56
C ALA A 101 -5.98 -8.22 1.05
N LEU A 102 -5.11 -7.38 0.49
CA LEU A 102 -5.04 -5.95 0.79
C LEU A 102 -6.32 -5.22 0.38
N ASP A 103 -6.92 -5.58 -0.74
CA ASP A 103 -8.19 -5.03 -1.20
C ASP A 103 -9.34 -5.36 -0.25
N LYS A 104 -9.37 -6.58 0.30
CA LYS A 104 -10.35 -6.94 1.33
C LYS A 104 -10.18 -6.08 2.58
N LEU A 105 -8.94 -5.86 3.02
CA LEU A 105 -8.64 -4.98 4.15
C LEU A 105 -9.03 -3.52 3.84
N ALA A 106 -8.72 -3.04 2.64
CA ALA A 106 -9.02 -1.69 2.17
C ALA A 106 -10.54 -1.45 2.04
N SER A 107 -11.31 -2.45 1.63
CA SER A 107 -12.78 -2.38 1.54
C SER A 107 -13.45 -2.22 2.92
N GLY A 108 -12.78 -2.70 3.98
CA GLY A 108 -13.17 -2.43 5.37
C GLY A 108 -12.51 -1.18 5.98
N GLY A 109 -11.54 -0.60 5.28
CA GLY A 109 -10.73 0.54 5.72
C GLY A 109 -11.30 1.89 5.30
N LYS A 110 -10.67 2.97 5.78
CA LYS A 110 -11.01 4.34 5.37
C LYS A 110 -10.15 4.71 4.16
N LYS A 111 -10.78 4.92 3.01
CA LYS A 111 -10.16 5.58 1.85
C LYS A 111 -9.90 7.05 2.20
N VAL A 112 -8.68 7.56 1.95
CA VAL A 112 -8.27 8.95 2.23
C VAL A 112 -7.91 9.68 0.95
#